data_AF-A0A2P8ALL2-F1
#
_entry.id   AF-A0A2P8ALL2-F1
#
_cell.length_a   1.000
_cell.length_b   1.000
_cell.length_c   1.000
_cell.angle_alpha   90.00
_cell.angle_beta   90.00
_cell.angle_gamma   90.00
#
_symmetry.space_group_name_H-M   'P 1'
#
loop_
_entity.id
_entity.type
_entity.pdbx_description
1 polymer ?
#
loop_
_entity_poly.entity_id
_entity_poly.type
_entity_poly.pdbx_seq_one_letter_code
_entity_poly.pdbx_strand_id
1 'polypeptide(L)' 'MGPVALVAGTAAVALLAVPAVPDRPWQGPLAVLAALAVAAGLLRHLVRRLGGITGDVLGALLEIVTTLSYLGLVLSG' A
#
# COMPACT_ATOMS: atom_id res chain seq x y z
N MET A 1 -16.31 -1.81 4.36
CA MET A 1 -15.55 -2.88 3.67
C MET A 1 -15.42 -4.04 4.63
N GLY A 2 -15.88 -5.24 4.26
CA GLY A 2 -15.69 -6.42 5.11
C GLY A 2 -14.22 -6.85 5.16
N PRO A 3 -13.77 -7.55 6.21
CA PRO A 3 -12.38 -8.01 6.34
C PRO A 3 -11.96 -8.89 5.14
N VAL A 4 -12.89 -9.65 4.57
CA VAL A 4 -12.66 -10.48 3.37
C VAL A 4 -12.23 -9.64 2.17
N ALA A 5 -12.91 -8.53 1.89
CA ALA A 5 -12.58 -7.68 0.73
C ALA A 5 -11.19 -7.03 0.88
N LEU A 6 -10.83 -6.63 2.10
CA LEU A 6 -9.51 -6.07 2.40
C LEU A 6 -8.40 -7.11 2.18
N VAL A 7 -8.58 -8.32 2.72
CA VAL A 7 -7.61 -9.42 2.59
C VAL A 7 -7.48 -9.84 1.13
N ALA A 8 -8.60 -10.04 0.43
CA ALA A 8 -8.61 -10.45 -0.97
C ALA A 8 -7.94 -9.41 -1.87
N GLY A 9 -8.27 -8.11 -1.69
CA GLY A 9 -7.66 -7.04 -2.47
C GLY A 9 -6.15 -6.94 -2.21
N THR A 10 -5.73 -7.00 -0.94
CA THR A 10 -4.31 -6.97 -0.58
C THR A 10 -3.55 -8.15 -1.19
N ALA A 11 -4.10 -9.36 -1.07
CA ALA A 11 -3.51 -10.58 -1.63
C ALA A 11 -3.42 -10.49 -3.17
N ALA A 12 -4.47 -10.01 -3.84
CA ALA A 12 -4.47 -9.85 -5.29
C ALA A 12 -3.37 -8.90 -5.75
N VAL A 13 -3.24 -7.71 -5.14
CA VAL A 13 -2.20 -6.74 -5.52
C VAL A 13 -0.80 -7.28 -5.22
N ALA A 14 -0.60 -7.93 -4.08
CA ALA A 14 0.68 -8.54 -3.73
C ALA A 14 1.08 -9.64 -4.73
N LEU A 15 0.15 -10.50 -5.13
CA LEU A 15 0.39 -11.54 -6.15
C LEU A 15 0.72 -10.95 -7.52
N LEU A 16 0.01 -9.89 -7.93
CA LEU A 16 0.30 -9.19 -9.18
C LEU A 16 1.67 -8.48 -9.17
N ALA A 17 2.22 -8.17 -8.01
CA ALA A 17 3.54 -7.56 -7.87
C ALA A 17 4.70 -8.57 -7.94
N VAL A 18 4.46 -9.88 -7.85
CA VAL A 18 5.49 -10.93 -7.94
C VAL A 18 6.33 -10.83 -9.22
N PRO A 19 5.76 -10.74 -10.43
CA PRO A 19 6.55 -10.66 -11.66
C PRO A 19 7.19 -9.29 -11.91
N ALA A 20 6.93 -8.28 -11.07
CA ALA A 20 7.40 -6.92 -11.31
C ALA A 20 8.93 -6.77 -11.12
N VAL A 21 9.57 -7.66 -10.38
CA VAL A 21 11.03 -7.73 -10.22
C VAL A 21 11.49 -9.17 -10.50
N PRO A 22 11.85 -9.52 -11.76
CA PRO A 22 12.08 -10.91 -12.17
C PRO A 22 13.12 -11.66 -11.33
N ASP A 23 14.22 -10.99 -10.97
CA ASP A 23 15.31 -11.60 -10.19
C ASP A 23 15.01 -11.69 -8.69
N ARG A 24 13.99 -10.97 -8.21
CA ARG A 24 13.60 -10.88 -6.79
C ARG A 24 12.07 -10.89 -6.65
N PRO A 25 11.42 -12.04 -6.85
CA PRO A 25 9.95 -12.15 -6.84
C PRO A 25 9.31 -11.78 -5.48
N TRP A 26 10.10 -11.80 -4.40
CA TRP A 26 9.65 -11.39 -3.07
C TRP A 26 9.57 -9.86 -2.92
N GLN A 27 10.31 -9.10 -3.74
CA GLN A 27 10.47 -7.67 -3.56
C GLN A 27 9.17 -6.91 -3.84
N GLY A 28 8.45 -7.27 -4.91
CA GLY A 28 7.17 -6.64 -5.24
C GLY A 28 6.10 -6.81 -4.15
N PRO A 29 5.81 -8.04 -3.70
CA PRO A 29 4.91 -8.27 -2.57
C PRO A 29 5.34 -7.50 -1.30
N LEU A 30 6.63 -7.48 -0.97
CA LEU A 30 7.14 -6.75 0.19
C LEU A 30 6.95 -5.24 0.07
N ALA A 31 7.18 -4.67 -1.12
CA ALA A 31 6.97 -3.24 -1.38
C ALA A 31 5.50 -2.84 -1.19
N VAL A 32 4.56 -3.63 -1.72
CA VAL A 32 3.12 -3.42 -1.55
C VAL A 32 2.72 -3.47 -0.08
N LEU A 33 3.15 -4.50 0.65
CA LEU A 33 2.82 -4.67 2.07
C LEU A 33 3.40 -3.54 2.93
N ALA A 34 4.63 -3.12 2.66
CA ALA A 34 5.26 -2.00 3.37
C ALA A 34 4.52 -0.68 3.11
N ALA A 35 4.15 -0.40 1.85
CA ALA A 35 3.39 0.78 1.48
C ALA A 35 2.01 0.84 2.18
N LEU A 36 1.30 -0.29 2.23
CA LEU A 36 0.02 -0.41 2.94
C LEU A 36 0.18 -0.22 4.45
N ALA A 37 1.25 -0.75 5.05
CA ALA A 37 1.53 -0.57 6.48
C ALA A 37 1.76 0.91 6.83
N VAL A 38 2.53 1.64 5.99
CA VAL A 38 2.73 3.09 6.15
C VAL A 38 1.40 3.83 6.05
N ALA A 39 0.58 3.53 5.03
CA ALA A 39 -0.72 4.16 4.86
C ALA A 39 -1.68 3.89 6.02
N ALA A 40 -1.69 2.67 6.57
CA ALA A 40 -2.50 2.34 7.75
C ALA A 40 -2.06 3.13 8.99
N GLY A 41 -0.74 3.28 9.19
CA GLY A 41 -0.18 4.11 10.27
C GLY A 41 -0.57 5.58 10.13
N LEU A 42 -0.45 6.13 8.92
CA LEU A 42 -0.84 7.51 8.60
C LEU A 42 -2.34 7.72 8.77
N LEU A 43 -3.19 6.82 8.26
CA LEU A 43 -4.63 6.88 8.45
C LEU A 43 -4.98 6.93 9.94
N ARG A 44 -4.38 6.05 10.75
CA ARG A 44 -4.60 6.05 12.20
C ARG A 44 -4.13 7.36 12.85
N HIS A 45 -3.04 7.96 12.38
CA HIS A 45 -2.57 9.25 12.88
C HIS A 45 -3.53 10.38 12.48
N LEU A 46 -3.91 10.45 11.20
CA LEU A 46 -4.75 11.48 10.63
C LEU A 46 -6.16 11.42 11.21
N VAL A 47 -6.77 10.25 11.37
CA VAL A 47 -8.08 10.11 12.02
C VAL A 47 -8.04 10.57 13.47
N ARG A 48 -6.98 10.22 14.22
CA ARG A 48 -6.82 10.67 15.61
C ARG A 48 -6.59 12.17 15.71
N ARG A 49 -5.87 12.77 14.76
CA ARG A 49 -5.53 14.21 14.75
C ARG A 49 -6.66 15.09 14.21
N LEU A 50 -7.32 14.64 13.15
CA LEU A 50 -8.33 15.39 12.38
C LEU A 50 -9.76 15.05 12.81
N GLY A 51 -9.97 13.98 13.57
CA GLY A 51 -11.26 13.60 14.11
C GLY A 51 -12.18 12.84 13.14
N GLY A 52 -11.66 12.41 11.98
CA GLY A 52 -12.45 11.69 10.98
C GLY A 52 -11.66 11.27 9.73
N ILE A 53 -12.37 10.64 8.79
CA ILE A 53 -11.85 10.29 7.46
C ILE A 53 -12.48 11.24 6.45
N THR A 54 -11.65 12.02 5.76
CA THR A 54 -12.05 12.97 4.71
C THR A 54 -11.50 12.50 3.36
N GLY A 55 -12.04 13.05 2.26
CA GLY A 55 -11.67 12.65 0.90
C GLY A 55 -10.21 12.99 0.54
N ASP A 56 -9.69 14.10 1.04
CA ASP A 56 -8.29 14.52 0.91
C ASP A 56 -7.31 13.55 1.58
N VAL A 57 -7.65 13.03 2.78
CA VAL A 57 -6.86 12.03 3.48
C VAL A 57 -6.80 10.73 2.68
N LEU A 58 -7.93 10.25 2.16
CA LEU A 58 -7.94 9.04 1.34
C LEU A 58 -7.17 9.24 0.03
N GLY A 59 -7.30 10.40 -0.61
CA GLY A 59 -6.53 10.77 -1.80
C GLY A 59 -5.03 10.75 -1.53
N ALA A 60 -4.58 11.44 -0.48
CA ALA A 60 -3.17 11.45 -0.09
C ALA A 60 -2.64 10.05 0.26
N LEU A 61 -3.43 9.22 0.93
CA LEU A 61 -3.03 7.85 1.24
C LEU A 61 -2.89 6.99 -0.03
N LEU A 62 -3.79 7.14 -1.01
CA LEU A 62 -3.67 6.43 -2.29
C LEU A 62 -2.41 6.86 -3.05
N GLU A 63 -2.10 8.16 -3.08
CA GLU A 63 -0.85 8.65 -3.68
C GLU A 63 0.36 8.06 -2.98
N ILE A 64 0.40 8.10 -1.64
CA ILE A 64 1.51 7.55 -0.85
C ILE A 64 1.70 6.06 -1.12
N VAL A 65 0.62 5.25 -1.10
CA VAL A 65 0.71 3.81 -1.39
C VAL A 65 1.27 3.58 -2.78
N THR A 66 0.77 4.32 -3.77
CA THR A 66 1.18 4.17 -5.17
C THR A 66 2.64 4.57 -5.35
N THR A 67 3.05 5.72 -4.81
CA THR A 67 4.44 6.20 -4.87
C THR A 67 5.41 5.26 -4.18
N LEU A 68 5.10 4.80 -2.96
CA LEU A 68 5.97 3.89 -2.22
C LEU A 68 6.07 2.51 -2.89
N SER A 69 4.95 2.00 -3.41
CA SER A 69 4.96 0.74 -4.16
C SER A 69 5.81 0.88 -5.42
N TYR A 70 5.60 1.94 -6.21
CA TYR A 70 6.40 2.22 -7.39
C TYR A 70 7.89 2.35 -7.06
N LEU A 71 8.22 3.10 -6.00
CA LEU A 71 9.59 3.29 -5.56
C LEU A 71 10.23 1.95 -5.14
N GLY A 72 9.53 1.14 -4.35
CA GLY A 72 10.03 -0.18 -3.92
C GLY A 72 10.18 -1.19 -5.07
N LEU A 73 9.43 -1.03 -6.16
CA LEU A 73 9.57 -1.81 -7.38
C LEU A 73 10.71 -1.32 -8.28
N VAL A 74 10.94 -0.01 -8.35
CA VAL A 74 11.88 0.60 -9.30
C VAL A 74 13.28 0.81 -8.72
N LEU A 75 13.43 1.16 -7.44
CA LEU A 75 14.74 1.32 -6.78
C LEU A 75 15.51 -0.01 -6.61
N SER A 76 14.99 -1.09 -7.16
CA SER A 76 15.66 -2.37 -7.34
C SER A 76 16.80 -2.30 -8.35
N GLY A 77 16.80 -1.33 -9.26
CA GLY A 77 17.78 -1.17 -10.35
C GLY A 77 19.03 -0.43 -9.95
#